data_AF-A0A2H9U194-F1
#
_entry.id   AF-A0A2H9U194-F1
#
_cell.length_a   1.000
_cell.length_b   1.000
_cell.length_c   1.000
_cell.angle_alpha   90.00
_cell.angle_beta   90.00
_cell.angle_gamma   90.00
#
_symmetry.space_group_name_H-M   'P 1'
#
loop_
_entity.id
_entity.type
_entity.pdbx_description
1 polymer ?
#
loop_
_entity_poly.entity_id
_entity_poly.type
_entity_poly.pdbx_seq_one_letter_code
_entity_poly.pdbx_strand_id
1 'polypeptide(L)'
;MKIIYMGVFLSSLLFSAIGQGKMPDDLYQQAVIPWEQGQSNSWELMLKAADAGSTQAMCLIAKSTVKSIWVWSDITYKYFKMASDKGAFCGMLAMSTKSEGGLGIMIEGEHGIIEDNTDKDALRAALLKKTKALADQNNIEAIKLYGFLDSLKDRSDDGFCKWMEKAAKLGDADAMKQLSAAIHDGCGWYLMPGSREKAIRYWTEQAASHGNPRAMEQMMTLAEKEQNIDMAINWLNKAMATGNINSVMLFGEYMTAGELVTQQLPPEKRDRVKGYGAFYAITKQLPPNNDNFYYSGSLKRLAKLNKKLSPSEIIEAKKWAEEWMKTHQVRTYGLVFN
;
A
#
# COMPACT_ATOMS: atom_id res chain seq x y z
N MET A 1 10.08 36.34 -19.23
CA MET A 1 11.25 35.49 -18.89
C MET A 1 11.60 35.72 -17.42
N LYS A 2 11.11 34.88 -16.52
CA LYS A 2 11.52 34.80 -15.11
C LYS A 2 11.38 33.34 -14.71
N ILE A 3 12.54 32.67 -14.62
CA ILE A 3 12.70 31.29 -14.18
C ILE A 3 12.74 31.37 -12.65
N ILE A 4 11.78 30.73 -11.97
CA ILE A 4 11.83 30.53 -10.52
C ILE A 4 12.23 29.08 -10.30
N TYR A 5 13.51 28.89 -9.95
CA TYR A 5 14.04 27.63 -9.44
C TYR A 5 13.44 27.39 -8.06
N MET A 6 12.63 26.33 -7.92
CA MET A 6 12.17 25.85 -6.62
C MET A 6 13.19 24.84 -6.12
N GLY A 7 14.07 25.30 -5.24
CA GLY A 7 15.19 24.55 -4.68
C GLY A 7 14.73 23.37 -3.83
N VAL A 8 15.35 22.22 -4.09
CA VAL A 8 15.28 21.01 -3.26
C VAL A 8 16.03 21.29 -1.96
N PHE A 9 15.32 21.25 -0.83
CA PHE A 9 15.94 21.25 0.49
C PHE A 9 16.56 19.86 0.75
N LEU A 10 17.86 19.72 0.46
CA LEU A 10 18.68 18.65 1.00
C LEU A 10 19.09 19.08 2.43
N SER A 11 18.39 18.60 3.45
CA SER A 11 18.84 18.75 4.84
C SER A 11 19.96 17.73 5.11
N SER A 12 21.21 18.16 4.96
CA SER A 12 22.38 17.41 5.40
C SER A 12 22.50 17.50 6.93
N LEU A 13 22.03 16.48 7.65
CA LEU A 13 22.37 16.29 9.06
C LEU A 13 23.66 15.46 9.14
N LEU A 14 24.77 16.15 9.41
CA LEU A 14 26.01 15.54 9.85
C LEU A 14 25.83 15.06 11.30
N PHE A 15 25.64 13.75 11.49
CA PHE A 15 25.73 13.14 12.82
C PHE A 15 27.18 12.75 13.11
N SER A 16 27.74 13.39 14.13
CA SER A 16 29.01 13.04 14.76
C SER A 16 28.94 11.65 15.41
N ALA A 17 29.95 10.82 15.12
CA ALA A 17 30.08 9.47 15.62
C ALA A 17 30.28 9.43 17.16
N ILE A 18 29.27 8.90 17.85
CA ILE A 18 29.41 8.28 19.18
C ILE A 18 28.86 6.87 18.98
N GLY A 19 29.69 5.85 19.16
CA GLY A 19 29.39 4.48 18.74
C GLY A 19 28.09 3.96 19.36
N GLN A 20 27.12 3.57 18.52
CA GLN A 20 25.85 2.93 18.88
C GLN A 20 25.21 2.37 17.60
N GLY A 21 24.64 1.17 17.68
CA GLY A 21 23.97 0.52 16.54
C GLY A 21 22.92 1.43 15.90
N LYS A 22 22.70 1.29 14.59
CA LYS A 22 21.66 2.04 13.84
C LYS A 22 20.33 1.98 14.60
N MET A 23 19.59 3.10 14.65
CA MET A 23 18.29 3.14 15.30
C MET A 23 17.35 2.09 14.69
N PRO A 24 16.41 1.51 15.46
CA PRO A 24 15.58 0.41 14.98
C PRO A 24 14.80 0.76 13.70
N ASP A 25 14.33 2.01 13.59
CA ASP A 25 13.58 2.47 12.42
C ASP A 25 14.48 2.71 11.20
N ASP A 26 15.75 3.08 11.38
CA ASP A 26 16.71 3.16 10.27
C ASP A 26 16.96 1.78 9.66
N LEU A 27 17.02 0.74 10.50
CA LEU A 27 17.15 -0.64 10.06
C LEU A 27 15.89 -1.09 9.30
N TYR A 28 14.70 -0.71 9.78
CA TYR A 28 13.44 -0.97 9.07
C TYR A 28 13.41 -0.30 7.69
N GLN A 29 13.79 0.98 7.58
CA GLN A 29 13.82 1.69 6.30
C GLN A 29 14.79 1.05 5.29
N GLN A 30 15.90 0.47 5.77
CA GLN A 30 16.81 -0.30 4.91
C GLN A 30 16.24 -1.66 4.50
N ALA A 31 15.39 -2.26 5.32
CA ALA A 31 14.84 -3.61 5.09
C ALA A 31 13.57 -3.59 4.24
N VAL A 32 12.73 -2.56 4.33
CA VAL A 32 11.36 -2.56 3.78
C VAL A 32 11.32 -2.63 2.24
N ILE A 33 12.19 -1.92 1.54
CA ILE A 33 12.21 -1.97 0.06
C ILE A 33 12.65 -3.35 -0.44
N PRO A 34 13.80 -3.91 -0.01
CA PRO A 34 14.18 -5.28 -0.36
C PRO A 34 13.09 -6.31 0.01
N TRP A 35 12.39 -6.09 1.12
CA TRP A 35 11.30 -6.95 1.56
C TRP A 35 10.10 -6.91 0.62
N GLU A 36 9.61 -5.73 0.28
CA GLU A 36 8.49 -5.57 -0.67
C GLU A 36 8.84 -6.09 -2.06
N GLN A 37 10.13 -6.07 -2.42
CA GLN A 37 10.66 -6.66 -3.63
C GLN A 37 10.85 -8.17 -3.53
N GLY A 38 10.74 -8.78 -2.35
CA GLY A 38 10.86 -10.22 -2.12
C GLY A 38 12.31 -10.74 -2.08
N GLN A 39 13.29 -9.88 -1.84
CA GLN A 39 14.71 -10.26 -1.78
C GLN A 39 14.97 -11.21 -0.60
N SER A 40 15.66 -12.32 -0.82
CA SER A 40 15.84 -13.37 0.21
C SER A 40 16.60 -12.90 1.46
N ASN A 41 17.55 -11.97 1.31
CA ASN A 41 18.31 -11.38 2.41
C ASN A 41 17.53 -10.31 3.20
N SER A 42 16.39 -9.84 2.68
CA SER A 42 15.57 -8.82 3.35
C SER A 42 15.01 -9.31 4.68
N TRP A 43 14.76 -10.62 4.77
CA TRP A 43 14.24 -11.25 5.98
C TRP A 43 15.18 -11.07 7.17
N GLU A 44 16.48 -11.31 6.99
CA GLU A 44 17.47 -11.14 8.06
C GLU A 44 17.58 -9.67 8.52
N LEU A 45 17.52 -8.72 7.58
CA LEU A 45 17.52 -7.30 7.91
C LEU A 45 16.26 -6.88 8.68
N MET A 46 15.09 -7.41 8.28
CA MET A 46 13.83 -7.14 8.96
C MET A 46 13.82 -7.73 10.38
N LEU A 47 14.35 -8.94 10.57
CA LEU A 47 14.54 -9.56 11.89
C LEU A 47 15.43 -8.68 12.78
N LYS A 48 16.57 -8.21 12.27
CA LYS A 48 17.48 -7.30 12.99
C LYS A 48 16.77 -6.01 13.42
N ALA A 49 15.94 -5.44 12.55
CA ALA A 49 15.15 -4.24 12.88
C ALA A 49 14.13 -4.51 14.00
N ALA A 50 13.45 -5.66 13.94
CA ALA A 50 12.51 -6.09 14.98
C ALA A 50 13.21 -6.36 16.33
N ASP A 51 14.34 -7.06 16.33
CA ASP A 51 15.14 -7.35 17.53
C ASP A 51 15.71 -6.07 18.15
N ALA A 52 16.05 -5.06 17.33
CA ALA A 52 16.43 -3.74 17.79
C ALA A 52 15.24 -2.95 18.38
N GLY A 53 14.00 -3.37 18.13
CA GLY A 53 12.80 -2.83 18.77
C GLY A 53 11.84 -2.08 17.83
N SER A 54 12.03 -2.11 16.51
CA SER A 54 11.14 -1.44 15.57
C SER A 54 9.78 -2.15 15.52
N THR A 55 8.72 -1.45 15.93
CA THR A 55 7.37 -2.01 15.90
C THR A 55 6.89 -2.22 14.47
N GLN A 56 7.30 -1.37 13.53
CA GLN A 56 6.98 -1.52 12.10
C GLN A 56 7.53 -2.84 11.54
N ALA A 57 8.77 -3.18 11.89
CA ALA A 57 9.39 -4.45 11.50
C ALA A 57 8.63 -5.64 12.10
N MET A 58 8.30 -5.60 13.41
CA MET A 58 7.51 -6.64 14.06
C MET A 58 6.14 -6.83 13.37
N CYS A 59 5.43 -5.73 13.10
CA CYS A 59 4.15 -5.74 12.41
C CYS A 59 4.24 -6.34 11.02
N LEU A 60 5.26 -5.96 10.24
CA LEU A 60 5.43 -6.42 8.87
C LEU A 60 5.81 -7.91 8.82
N ILE A 61 6.71 -8.36 9.70
CA ILE A 61 7.03 -9.78 9.84
C ILE A 61 5.77 -10.57 10.17
N ALA A 62 5.07 -10.19 11.23
CA ALA A 62 3.89 -10.92 11.70
C ALA A 62 2.84 -11.05 10.60
N LYS A 63 2.52 -9.96 9.89
CA LYS A 63 1.55 -9.96 8.78
C LYS A 63 1.99 -10.84 7.62
N SER A 64 3.28 -10.84 7.26
CA SER A 64 3.79 -11.64 6.14
C SER A 64 3.77 -13.15 6.40
N THR A 65 3.82 -13.55 7.66
CA THR A 65 3.83 -14.97 8.06
C THR A 65 2.42 -15.48 8.39
N VAL A 66 1.38 -14.65 8.28
CA VAL A 66 -0.01 -15.09 8.37
C VAL A 66 -0.31 -16.03 7.20
N LYS A 67 -0.35 -17.33 7.47
CA LYS A 67 -0.72 -18.36 6.49
C LYS A 67 -2.23 -18.49 6.33
N SER A 68 -2.96 -18.23 7.41
CA SER A 68 -4.40 -18.35 7.48
C SER A 68 -4.94 -17.36 8.49
N ILE A 69 -6.15 -16.87 8.23
CA ILE A 69 -6.96 -16.12 9.20
C ILE A 69 -7.57 -17.04 10.28
N TRP A 70 -7.20 -18.32 10.32
CA TRP A 70 -7.70 -19.28 11.32
C TRP A 70 -6.56 -19.95 12.11
N VAL A 71 -5.34 -19.93 11.56
CA VAL A 71 -4.18 -20.61 12.15
C VAL A 71 -2.95 -19.73 11.92
N TRP A 72 -2.39 -19.25 13.02
CA TRP A 72 -1.14 -18.50 13.01
C TRP A 72 0.02 -19.45 13.25
N SER A 73 1.15 -19.13 12.63
CA SER A 73 2.41 -19.79 12.95
C SER A 73 3.01 -19.19 14.23
N ASP A 74 3.89 -19.93 14.91
CA ASP A 74 4.60 -19.44 16.11
C ASP A 74 5.29 -18.11 15.86
N ILE A 75 5.83 -17.93 14.66
CA ILE A 75 6.50 -16.69 14.27
C ILE A 75 5.51 -15.53 14.11
N THR A 76 4.32 -15.76 13.55
CA THR A 76 3.25 -14.76 13.50
C THR A 76 2.86 -14.31 14.90
N TYR A 77 2.59 -15.26 15.80
CA TYR A 77 2.22 -14.97 17.19
C TYR A 77 3.33 -14.21 17.91
N LYS A 78 4.57 -14.71 17.85
CA LYS A 78 5.74 -14.09 18.49
C LYS A 78 5.84 -12.61 18.16
N TYR A 79 5.78 -12.25 16.86
CA TYR A 79 5.97 -10.86 16.46
C TYR A 79 4.76 -9.97 16.74
N PHE A 80 3.52 -10.48 16.64
CA PHE A 80 2.36 -9.70 17.09
C PHE A 80 2.37 -9.47 18.60
N LYS A 81 2.77 -10.48 19.40
CA LYS A 81 2.92 -10.35 20.85
C LYS A 81 3.99 -9.32 21.20
N MET A 82 5.19 -9.42 20.60
CA MET A 82 6.26 -8.43 20.78
C MET A 82 5.81 -7.00 20.42
N ALA A 83 5.08 -6.85 19.30
CA ALA A 83 4.52 -5.57 18.90
C ALA A 83 3.47 -5.07 19.91
N SER A 84 2.60 -5.96 20.40
CA SER A 84 1.56 -5.66 21.40
C SER A 84 2.16 -5.22 22.73
N ASP A 85 3.22 -5.88 23.19
CA ASP A 85 3.92 -5.55 24.44
C ASP A 85 4.59 -4.17 24.40
N LYS A 86 4.97 -3.74 23.19
CA LYS A 86 5.43 -2.37 22.91
C LYS A 86 4.29 -1.39 22.63
N GLY A 87 3.04 -1.85 22.67
CA GLY A 87 1.85 -1.05 22.42
C GLY A 87 1.66 -0.65 20.96
N ALA A 88 2.27 -1.34 20.01
CA ALA A 88 2.05 -1.12 18.58
C ALA A 88 0.62 -1.49 18.20
N PHE A 89 -0.01 -0.69 17.33
CA PHE A 89 -1.41 -0.86 16.99
C PHE A 89 -1.69 -2.19 16.31
N CYS A 90 -0.81 -2.63 15.40
CA CYS A 90 -0.96 -3.92 14.74
C CYS A 90 -1.02 -5.10 15.74
N GLY A 91 -0.16 -5.07 16.76
CA GLY A 91 -0.02 -6.14 17.74
C GLY A 91 -1.18 -6.12 18.72
N MET A 92 -1.51 -4.94 19.25
CA MET A 92 -2.67 -4.78 20.13
C MET A 92 -3.98 -5.18 19.42
N LEU A 93 -4.14 -4.83 18.14
CA LEU A 93 -5.30 -5.24 17.34
C LEU A 93 -5.32 -6.76 17.18
N ALA A 94 -4.24 -7.34 16.66
CA ALA A 94 -4.07 -8.77 16.44
C ALA A 94 -4.40 -9.58 17.71
N MET A 95 -3.79 -9.21 18.84
CA MET A 95 -3.90 -9.91 20.12
C MET A 95 -5.25 -9.66 20.85
N SER A 96 -6.04 -8.67 20.44
CA SER A 96 -7.35 -8.35 21.04
C SER A 96 -8.55 -8.85 20.24
N THR A 97 -8.32 -9.42 19.04
CA THR A 97 -9.40 -9.99 18.23
C THR A 97 -9.88 -11.32 18.81
N LYS A 98 -11.21 -11.47 18.97
CA LYS A 98 -11.81 -12.66 19.61
C LYS A 98 -12.17 -13.76 18.60
N SER A 99 -12.82 -13.36 17.52
CA SER A 99 -13.13 -14.14 16.32
C SER A 99 -14.24 -13.39 15.62
N GLU A 100 -14.17 -13.29 14.29
CA GLU A 100 -15.09 -12.57 13.38
C GLU A 100 -14.76 -11.07 13.20
N GLY A 101 -14.37 -10.71 11.96
CA GLY A 101 -14.48 -9.32 11.48
C GLY A 101 -13.24 -8.54 11.04
N GLY A 102 -12.07 -9.14 10.78
CA GLY A 102 -11.07 -8.37 10.00
C GLY A 102 -9.61 -8.83 9.92
N LEU A 103 -9.17 -9.80 10.72
CA LEU A 103 -7.91 -10.57 10.59
C LEU A 103 -8.05 -11.70 11.61
N GLY A 104 -8.42 -12.90 11.16
CA GLY A 104 -8.95 -13.93 12.06
C GLY A 104 -7.92 -14.69 12.91
N ILE A 105 -8.36 -14.98 14.15
CA ILE A 105 -8.49 -16.26 14.89
C ILE A 105 -7.24 -17.16 14.82
N MET A 106 -6.42 -17.31 15.85
CA MET A 106 -6.61 -17.89 17.21
C MET A 106 -6.98 -19.37 17.25
N ILE A 107 -6.08 -20.21 16.73
CA ILE A 107 -5.74 -21.48 17.36
C ILE A 107 -4.22 -21.51 17.40
N GLU A 108 -3.64 -21.41 18.60
CA GLU A 108 -2.22 -21.72 18.78
C GLU A 108 -2.00 -23.19 18.41
N GLY A 109 -1.05 -23.44 17.52
CA GLY A 109 -0.46 -24.77 17.42
C GLY A 109 0.10 -25.15 18.79
N GLU A 110 -0.40 -26.24 19.34
CA GLU A 110 0.05 -26.90 20.58
C GLU A 110 -0.13 -26.16 21.93
N HIS A 111 -0.54 -24.88 21.98
CA HIS A 111 -0.66 -24.13 23.25
C HIS A 111 -2.09 -23.92 23.79
N GLY A 112 -3.04 -24.72 23.30
CA GLY A 112 -4.37 -24.82 23.90
C GLY A 112 -5.32 -23.68 23.55
N ILE A 113 -6.60 -23.92 23.79
CA ILE A 113 -7.64 -22.92 23.67
C ILE A 113 -7.47 -21.98 24.88
N ILE A 114 -7.20 -20.69 24.64
CA ILE A 114 -7.36 -19.68 25.69
C ILE A 114 -8.86 -19.57 25.97
N GLU A 115 -9.36 -20.37 26.90
CA GLU A 115 -10.77 -20.38 27.34
C GLU A 115 -11.15 -19.06 28.03
N ASP A 116 -10.17 -18.36 28.62
CA ASP A 116 -10.36 -17.05 29.25
C ASP A 116 -10.09 -15.88 28.28
N ASN A 117 -11.17 -15.35 27.70
CA ASN A 117 -11.12 -14.20 26.80
C ASN A 117 -11.02 -12.84 27.53
N THR A 118 -10.90 -12.81 28.86
CA THR A 118 -10.88 -11.58 29.66
C THR A 118 -9.69 -10.68 29.33
N ASP A 119 -8.50 -11.26 29.09
CA ASP A 119 -7.30 -10.50 28.70
C ASP A 119 -7.45 -9.81 27.34
N LYS A 120 -8.22 -10.41 26.41
CA LYS A 120 -8.48 -9.84 25.08
C LYS A 120 -9.45 -8.66 25.15
N ASP A 121 -10.46 -8.72 26.02
CA ASP A 121 -11.35 -7.58 26.28
C ASP A 121 -10.61 -6.41 26.91
N ALA A 122 -9.76 -6.69 27.90
CA ALA A 122 -8.93 -5.69 28.53
C ALA A 122 -8.00 -5.02 27.50
N LEU A 123 -7.36 -5.82 26.64
CA LEU A 123 -6.50 -5.31 25.57
C LEU A 123 -7.28 -4.52 24.51
N ARG A 124 -8.49 -4.98 24.13
CA ARG A 124 -9.36 -4.26 23.19
C ARG A 124 -9.81 -2.92 23.76
N ALA A 125 -10.19 -2.89 25.03
CA ALA A 125 -10.57 -1.67 25.74
C ALA A 125 -9.37 -0.69 25.84
N ALA A 126 -8.18 -1.22 26.14
CA ALA A 126 -6.95 -0.44 26.14
C ALA A 126 -6.63 0.13 24.75
N LEU A 127 -6.78 -0.66 23.69
CA LEU A 127 -6.57 -0.24 22.31
C LEU A 127 -7.56 0.85 21.89
N LEU A 128 -8.85 0.69 22.20
CA LEU A 128 -9.89 1.69 21.93
C LEU A 128 -9.58 3.00 22.66
N LYS A 129 -9.23 2.95 23.96
CA LYS A 129 -8.87 4.12 24.75
C LYS A 129 -7.64 4.82 24.18
N LYS A 130 -6.60 4.06 23.83
CA LYS A 130 -5.34 4.58 23.27
C LYS A 130 -5.55 5.22 21.91
N THR A 131 -6.23 4.53 20.99
CA THR A 131 -6.51 5.04 19.64
C THR A 131 -7.43 6.26 19.69
N LYS A 132 -8.44 6.29 20.58
CA LYS A 132 -9.27 7.50 20.76
C LYS A 132 -8.46 8.71 21.22
N ALA A 133 -7.64 8.54 22.26
CA ALA A 133 -6.84 9.65 22.82
C ALA A 133 -5.86 10.22 21.80
N LEU A 134 -5.24 9.38 20.97
CA LEU A 134 -4.34 9.79 19.90
C LEU A 134 -5.11 10.36 18.70
N ALA A 135 -6.29 9.82 18.39
CA ALA A 135 -7.15 10.34 17.34
C ALA A 135 -7.66 11.75 17.66
N ASP A 136 -7.91 12.06 18.93
CA ASP A 136 -8.26 13.41 19.40
C ASP A 136 -7.11 14.41 19.23
N GLN A 137 -5.87 13.90 19.22
CA GLN A 137 -4.65 14.65 18.93
C GLN A 137 -4.29 14.64 17.43
N ASN A 138 -5.24 14.26 16.56
CA ASN A 138 -5.07 14.22 15.10
C ASN A 138 -3.97 13.25 14.61
N ASN A 139 -3.62 12.21 15.38
CA ASN A 139 -2.81 11.13 14.87
C ASN A 139 -3.61 10.34 13.80
N ILE A 140 -3.20 10.44 12.54
CA ILE A 140 -3.90 9.85 11.38
C ILE A 140 -4.09 8.34 11.52
N GLU A 141 -3.06 7.64 11.98
CA GLU A 141 -3.12 6.20 12.11
C GLU A 141 -4.11 5.76 13.19
N ALA A 142 -4.09 6.46 14.33
CA ALA A 142 -5.03 6.24 15.42
C ALA A 142 -6.46 6.61 15.01
N ILE A 143 -6.67 7.66 14.21
CA ILE A 143 -7.97 8.00 13.62
C ILE A 143 -8.48 6.82 12.78
N LYS A 144 -7.62 6.28 11.90
CA LYS A 144 -8.02 5.20 10.99
C LYS A 144 -8.38 3.93 11.77
N LEU A 145 -7.55 3.55 12.74
CA LEU A 145 -7.80 2.38 13.56
C LEU A 145 -9.00 2.57 14.51
N TYR A 146 -9.13 3.73 15.15
CA TYR A 146 -10.30 4.01 15.99
C TYR A 146 -11.58 3.94 15.16
N GLY A 147 -11.62 4.56 13.98
CA GLY A 147 -12.77 4.52 13.08
C GLY A 147 -13.16 3.09 12.68
N PHE A 148 -12.18 2.24 12.40
CA PHE A 148 -12.40 0.81 12.15
C PHE A 148 -12.93 0.08 13.40
N LEU A 149 -12.35 0.31 14.58
CA LEU A 149 -12.76 -0.36 15.81
C LEU A 149 -14.14 0.07 16.31
N ASP A 150 -14.50 1.34 16.08
CA ASP A 150 -15.77 1.92 16.49
C ASP A 150 -16.92 1.44 15.61
N SER A 151 -16.71 1.31 14.29
CA SER A 151 -17.73 0.78 13.37
C SER A 151 -18.11 -0.67 13.67
N LEU A 152 -17.21 -1.46 14.24
CA LEU A 152 -17.49 -2.83 14.68
C LEU A 152 -18.48 -2.91 15.86
N LYS A 153 -18.68 -1.84 16.63
CA LYS A 153 -19.59 -1.84 17.81
C LYS A 153 -21.05 -1.77 17.38
N ASP A 154 -21.37 -0.81 16.51
CA ASP A 154 -22.75 -0.48 16.16
C ASP A 154 -23.15 -0.98 14.76
N ARG A 155 -22.20 -1.61 14.03
CA ARG A 155 -22.34 -2.01 12.61
C ARG A 155 -22.89 -0.90 11.71
N SER A 156 -22.68 0.37 12.12
CA SER A 156 -23.05 1.54 11.33
C SER A 156 -21.81 2.12 10.66
N ASP A 157 -21.87 2.26 9.33
CA ASP A 157 -20.76 2.82 8.56
C ASP A 157 -20.55 4.32 8.83
N ASP A 158 -21.57 4.99 9.39
CA ASP A 158 -21.52 6.41 9.73
C ASP A 158 -20.39 6.76 10.72
N GLY A 159 -20.05 5.84 11.64
CA GLY A 159 -18.90 5.98 12.52
C GLY A 159 -17.59 5.96 11.73
N PHE A 160 -17.41 4.95 10.88
CA PHE A 160 -16.22 4.78 10.05
C PHE A 160 -15.97 6.01 9.16
N CYS A 161 -16.99 6.51 8.47
CA CYS A 161 -16.81 7.65 7.56
C CYS A 161 -16.49 8.95 8.25
N LYS A 162 -17.06 9.23 9.43
CA LYS A 162 -16.70 10.43 10.20
C LYS A 162 -15.21 10.44 10.52
N TRP A 163 -14.65 9.28 10.90
CA TRP A 163 -13.23 9.16 11.19
C TRP A 163 -12.37 9.16 9.92
N MET A 164 -12.77 8.48 8.84
CA MET A 164 -12.05 8.58 7.57
C MET A 164 -12.06 10.00 7.02
N GLU A 165 -13.17 10.73 7.14
CA GLU A 165 -13.25 12.14 6.74
C GLU A 165 -12.33 13.02 7.59
N LYS A 166 -12.22 12.74 8.90
CA LYS A 166 -11.24 13.41 9.76
C LYS A 166 -9.81 13.18 9.26
N ALA A 167 -9.42 11.93 8.99
CA ALA A 167 -8.08 11.63 8.46
C ALA A 167 -7.86 12.20 7.04
N ALA A 168 -8.89 12.19 6.20
CA ALA A 168 -8.85 12.79 4.87
C ALA A 168 -8.63 14.31 4.93
N LYS A 169 -9.29 15.02 5.87
CA LYS A 169 -9.09 16.45 6.11
C LYS A 169 -7.68 16.78 6.64
N LEU A 170 -6.97 15.80 7.20
CA LEU A 170 -5.56 15.91 7.59
C LEU A 170 -4.59 15.56 6.45
N GLY A 171 -5.09 15.28 5.24
CA GLY A 171 -4.27 15.01 4.06
C GLY A 171 -3.94 13.53 3.81
N ASP A 172 -4.51 12.58 4.57
CA ASP A 172 -4.24 11.15 4.34
C ASP A 172 -4.92 10.64 3.06
N ALA A 173 -4.12 10.39 2.03
CA ALA A 173 -4.60 9.93 0.72
C ALA A 173 -5.32 8.57 0.79
N ASP A 174 -4.89 7.70 1.71
CA ASP A 174 -5.53 6.40 1.96
C ASP A 174 -6.90 6.54 2.61
N ALA A 175 -7.05 7.45 3.58
CA ALA A 175 -8.34 7.73 4.20
C ALA A 175 -9.29 8.38 3.20
N MET A 176 -8.82 9.27 2.32
CA MET A 176 -9.63 9.80 1.22
C MET A 176 -10.13 8.67 0.31
N LYS A 177 -9.25 7.72 -0.06
CA LYS A 177 -9.63 6.58 -0.91
C LYS A 177 -10.61 5.63 -0.21
N GLN A 178 -10.40 5.36 1.08
CA GLN A 178 -11.30 4.53 1.90
C GLN A 178 -12.65 5.22 2.11
N LEU A 179 -12.67 6.53 2.34
CA LEU A 179 -13.90 7.32 2.46
C LEU A 179 -14.70 7.28 1.16
N SER A 180 -14.05 7.44 0.00
CA SER A 180 -14.69 7.30 -1.30
C SER A 180 -15.35 5.92 -1.47
N ALA A 181 -14.67 4.84 -1.08
CA ALA A 181 -15.22 3.49 -1.13
C ALA A 181 -16.40 3.32 -0.15
N ALA A 182 -16.27 3.78 1.09
CA ALA A 182 -17.36 3.69 2.06
C ALA A 182 -18.60 4.49 1.63
N ILE A 183 -18.42 5.68 1.04
CA ILE A 183 -19.53 6.46 0.47
C ILE A 183 -20.18 5.69 -0.69
N HIS A 184 -19.40 5.01 -1.53
CA HIS A 184 -19.97 4.15 -2.56
C HIS A 184 -20.85 3.04 -1.95
N ASP A 185 -20.40 2.46 -0.84
CA ASP A 185 -21.07 1.33 -0.18
C ASP A 185 -22.24 1.75 0.72
N GLY A 186 -22.63 3.02 0.70
CA GLY A 186 -23.85 3.52 1.36
C GLY A 186 -23.60 4.45 2.55
N CYS A 187 -22.35 4.65 2.94
CA CYS A 187 -22.01 5.49 4.08
C CYS A 187 -22.44 6.95 3.89
N GLY A 188 -22.94 7.58 4.95
CA GLY A 188 -23.37 8.97 4.94
C GLY A 188 -24.71 9.21 4.22
N TRP A 189 -25.31 10.36 4.52
CA TRP A 189 -26.63 10.74 4.02
C TRP A 189 -26.54 11.62 2.76
N TYR A 190 -26.66 10.99 1.59
CA TYR A 190 -26.64 11.64 0.28
C TYR A 190 -28.02 11.56 -0.38
N LEU A 191 -28.97 12.38 0.09
CA LEU A 191 -30.39 12.31 -0.27
C LEU A 191 -30.74 12.91 -1.64
N MET A 192 -29.91 13.82 -2.15
CA MET A 192 -30.15 14.43 -3.45
C MET A 192 -29.66 13.48 -4.54
N PRO A 193 -30.43 13.23 -5.62
CA PRO A 193 -29.97 12.44 -6.76
C PRO A 193 -28.63 12.97 -7.29
N GLY A 194 -27.65 12.09 -7.48
CA GLY A 194 -26.31 12.45 -7.96
C GLY A 194 -25.35 12.99 -6.89
N SER A 195 -25.80 13.24 -5.64
CA SER A 195 -24.94 13.81 -4.60
C SER A 195 -23.91 12.80 -4.07
N ARG A 196 -24.27 11.51 -4.01
CA ARG A 196 -23.36 10.44 -3.59
C ARG A 196 -22.22 10.28 -4.60
N GLU A 197 -22.55 10.23 -5.88
CA GLU A 197 -21.60 10.12 -6.98
C GLU A 197 -20.62 11.29 -7.02
N LYS A 198 -21.12 12.52 -6.79
CA LYS A 198 -20.25 13.71 -6.67
C LYS A 198 -19.28 13.60 -5.51
N ALA A 199 -19.73 13.09 -4.36
CA ALA A 199 -18.86 12.91 -3.19
C ALA A 199 -17.81 11.81 -3.42
N ILE A 200 -18.20 10.68 -4.03
CA ILE A 200 -17.28 9.61 -4.43
C ILE A 200 -16.19 10.16 -5.35
N ARG A 201 -16.58 10.91 -6.39
CA ARG A 201 -15.65 11.51 -7.35
C ARG A 201 -14.72 12.50 -6.66
N TYR A 202 -15.26 13.41 -5.85
CA TYR A 202 -14.48 14.38 -5.10
C TYR A 202 -13.39 13.71 -4.25
N TRP A 203 -13.75 12.73 -3.40
CA TRP A 203 -12.77 12.07 -2.55
C TRP A 203 -11.77 11.20 -3.32
N THR A 204 -12.19 10.63 -4.46
CA THR A 204 -11.26 9.93 -5.37
C THR A 204 -10.24 10.90 -5.96
N GLU A 205 -10.67 12.07 -6.44
CA GLU A 205 -9.78 13.11 -6.97
C GLU A 205 -8.80 13.64 -5.92
N GLN A 206 -9.27 13.85 -4.70
CA GLN A 206 -8.43 14.27 -3.58
C GLN A 206 -7.38 13.19 -3.26
N ALA A 207 -7.80 11.92 -3.14
CA ALA A 207 -6.89 10.80 -2.90
C ALA A 207 -5.81 10.69 -4.00
N ALA A 208 -6.22 10.80 -5.27
CA ALA A 208 -5.30 10.75 -6.40
C ALA A 208 -4.32 11.93 -6.39
N SER A 209 -4.79 13.13 -6.03
CA SER A 209 -3.95 14.32 -5.93
C SER A 209 -2.95 14.27 -4.77
N HIS A 210 -3.27 13.53 -3.71
CA HIS A 210 -2.41 13.30 -2.54
C HIS A 210 -1.55 12.04 -2.63
N GLY A 211 -1.46 11.41 -3.81
CA GLY A 211 -0.49 10.34 -4.06
C GLY A 211 -1.01 8.92 -3.91
N ASN A 212 -2.31 8.69 -3.73
CA ASN A 212 -2.85 7.32 -3.66
C ASN A 212 -2.89 6.70 -5.08
N PRO A 213 -2.11 5.64 -5.38
CA PRO A 213 -2.04 5.08 -6.73
C PRO A 213 -3.33 4.40 -7.17
N ARG A 214 -4.08 3.77 -6.25
CA ARG A 214 -5.36 3.14 -6.57
C ARG A 214 -6.43 4.17 -6.93
N ALA A 215 -6.38 5.35 -6.32
CA ALA A 215 -7.22 6.47 -6.70
C ALA A 215 -6.83 7.03 -8.07
N MET A 216 -5.53 7.13 -8.38
CA MET A 216 -5.07 7.52 -9.73
C MET A 216 -5.53 6.52 -10.80
N GLU A 217 -5.45 5.22 -10.53
CA GLU A 217 -6.00 4.17 -11.41
C GLU A 217 -7.51 4.34 -11.63
N GLN A 218 -8.27 4.64 -10.57
CA GLN A 218 -9.70 4.92 -10.69
C GLN A 218 -9.98 6.20 -11.50
N MET A 219 -9.18 7.25 -11.33
CA MET A 219 -9.28 8.47 -12.13
C MET A 219 -8.97 8.22 -13.61
N MET A 220 -8.03 7.32 -13.90
CA MET A 220 -7.78 6.85 -15.27
C MET A 220 -9.04 6.17 -15.85
N THR A 221 -9.66 5.22 -15.14
CA THR A 221 -10.88 4.56 -15.60
C THR A 221 -12.06 5.53 -15.77
N LEU A 222 -12.18 6.56 -14.92
CA LEU A 222 -13.20 7.60 -15.10
C LEU A 222 -12.97 8.42 -16.36
N ALA A 223 -11.72 8.84 -16.61
CA ALA A 223 -11.35 9.56 -17.83
C ALA A 223 -11.63 8.74 -19.10
N GLU A 224 -11.40 7.42 -19.05
CA GLU A 224 -11.74 6.52 -20.15
C GLU A 224 -13.24 6.47 -20.45
N LYS A 225 -14.08 6.39 -19.41
CA LYS A 225 -15.55 6.43 -19.54
C LYS A 225 -16.03 7.77 -20.10
N GLU A 226 -15.35 8.85 -19.76
CA GLU A 226 -15.57 10.20 -20.30
C GLU A 226 -14.95 10.38 -21.71
N GLN A 227 -14.40 9.31 -22.32
CA GLN A 227 -13.74 9.32 -23.63
C GLN A 227 -12.54 10.27 -23.72
N ASN A 228 -11.94 10.63 -22.58
CA ASN A 228 -10.78 11.50 -22.50
C ASN A 228 -9.49 10.68 -22.31
N ILE A 229 -9.00 10.13 -23.43
CA ILE A 229 -7.81 9.26 -23.46
C ILE A 229 -6.54 9.96 -22.94
N ASP A 230 -6.37 11.24 -23.25
CA ASP A 230 -5.19 11.99 -22.80
C ASP A 230 -5.18 12.16 -21.28
N MET A 231 -6.34 12.42 -20.68
CA MET A 231 -6.47 12.46 -19.22
C MET A 231 -6.29 11.08 -18.58
N ALA A 232 -6.76 10.01 -19.22
CA ALA A 232 -6.54 8.63 -18.76
C ALA A 232 -5.04 8.30 -18.72
N ILE A 233 -4.32 8.60 -19.80
CA ILE A 233 -2.86 8.40 -19.90
C ILE A 233 -2.12 9.24 -18.86
N ASN A 234 -2.54 10.50 -18.62
CA ASN A 234 -1.94 11.34 -17.60
C ASN A 234 -2.07 10.73 -16.19
N TRP A 235 -3.25 10.24 -15.82
CA TRP A 235 -3.45 9.58 -14.53
C TRP A 235 -2.67 8.27 -14.42
N LEU A 236 -2.59 7.50 -15.51
CA LEU A 236 -1.80 6.27 -15.54
C LEU A 236 -0.30 6.52 -15.35
N ASN A 237 0.24 7.58 -15.98
CA ASN A 237 1.62 8.01 -15.76
C ASN A 237 1.89 8.40 -14.31
N LYS A 238 0.97 9.15 -13.68
CA LYS A 238 1.07 9.49 -12.25
C LYS A 238 1.03 8.25 -11.36
N ALA A 239 0.14 7.31 -11.66
CA ALA A 239 0.03 6.05 -10.92
C ALA A 239 1.34 5.24 -11.03
N MET A 240 1.90 5.10 -12.23
CA MET A 240 3.19 4.44 -12.45
C MET A 240 4.32 5.14 -11.69
N ALA A 241 4.34 6.48 -11.66
CA ALA A 241 5.37 7.26 -10.98
C ALA A 241 5.39 7.05 -9.45
N THR A 242 4.32 6.49 -8.86
CA THR A 242 4.33 6.08 -7.45
C THR A 242 5.20 4.84 -7.19
N GLY A 243 5.56 4.09 -8.25
CA GLY A 243 6.25 2.81 -8.13
C GLY A 243 5.36 1.64 -7.72
N ASN A 244 4.07 1.85 -7.48
CA ASN A 244 3.12 0.77 -7.17
C ASN A 244 3.12 -0.28 -8.29
N ILE A 245 3.46 -1.53 -7.96
CA ILE A 245 3.66 -2.62 -8.92
C ILE A 245 2.42 -2.90 -9.77
N ASN A 246 1.22 -2.72 -9.21
CA ASN A 246 -0.04 -2.81 -9.96
C ASN A 246 -0.10 -1.72 -11.04
N SER A 247 0.25 -0.49 -10.71
CA SER A 247 0.23 0.64 -11.65
C SER A 247 1.32 0.51 -12.72
N VAL A 248 2.52 0.02 -12.36
CA VAL A 248 3.59 -0.27 -13.33
C VAL A 248 3.16 -1.37 -14.30
N MET A 249 2.54 -2.44 -13.80
CA MET A 249 2.00 -3.51 -14.63
C MET A 249 0.86 -3.02 -15.53
N LEU A 250 -0.09 -2.25 -14.97
CA LEU A 250 -1.20 -1.66 -15.72
C LEU A 250 -0.69 -0.72 -16.82
N PHE A 251 0.32 0.10 -16.53
CA PHE A 251 0.97 0.95 -17.53
C PHE A 251 1.53 0.12 -18.69
N GLY A 252 2.27 -0.96 -18.38
CA GLY A 252 2.80 -1.88 -19.37
C GLY A 252 1.71 -2.48 -20.27
N GLU A 253 0.61 -2.94 -19.67
CA GLU A 253 -0.53 -3.53 -20.38
C GLU A 253 -1.21 -2.49 -21.27
N TYR A 254 -1.52 -1.31 -20.73
CA TYR A 254 -2.25 -0.26 -21.43
C TYR A 254 -1.47 0.26 -22.64
N MET A 255 -0.17 0.52 -22.47
CA MET A 255 0.70 1.04 -23.53
C MET A 255 1.00 0.01 -24.62
N THR A 256 0.86 -1.29 -24.33
CA THR A 256 1.12 -2.36 -25.31
C THR A 256 -0.15 -2.96 -25.91
N ALA A 257 -1.33 -2.49 -25.48
CA ALA A 257 -2.62 -3.14 -25.75
C ALA A 257 -2.59 -4.62 -25.35
N GLY A 258 -2.13 -4.87 -24.12
CA GLY A 258 -2.06 -6.18 -23.52
C GLY A 258 -3.43 -6.73 -23.11
N GLU A 259 -3.43 -7.96 -22.59
CA GLU A 259 -4.66 -8.74 -22.37
C GLU A 259 -5.43 -8.33 -21.11
N LEU A 260 -4.79 -7.57 -20.20
CA LEU A 260 -5.41 -7.17 -18.94
C LEU A 260 -6.23 -5.88 -19.04
N VAL A 261 -6.24 -5.20 -20.19
CA VAL A 261 -6.97 -3.93 -20.38
C VAL A 261 -8.23 -4.14 -21.22
N THR A 262 -9.36 -3.65 -20.71
CA THR A 262 -10.66 -3.79 -21.39
C THR A 262 -10.85 -2.78 -22.52
N GLN A 263 -10.29 -1.58 -22.36
CA GLN A 263 -10.32 -0.53 -23.36
C GLN A 263 -8.93 -0.41 -23.99
N GLN A 264 -8.87 -0.62 -25.31
CA GLN A 264 -7.61 -0.52 -26.04
C GLN A 264 -7.36 0.92 -26.46
N LEU A 265 -6.15 1.41 -26.19
CA LEU A 265 -5.68 2.66 -26.75
C LEU A 265 -5.66 2.60 -28.29
N PRO A 266 -5.97 3.71 -28.98
CA PRO A 266 -5.65 3.86 -30.40
C PRO A 266 -4.14 3.63 -30.66
N PRO A 267 -3.74 3.02 -31.79
CA PRO A 267 -2.33 2.71 -32.08
C PRO A 267 -1.36 3.90 -31.90
N GLU A 268 -1.79 5.11 -32.22
CA GLU A 268 -1.02 6.36 -32.13
C GLU A 268 -0.80 6.86 -30.70
N LYS A 269 -1.60 6.39 -29.74
CA LYS A 269 -1.45 6.72 -28.30
C LYS A 269 -0.65 5.66 -27.54
N ARG A 270 -0.29 4.55 -28.19
CA ARG A 270 0.47 3.44 -27.59
C ARG A 270 1.96 3.76 -27.57
N ASP A 271 2.64 3.34 -26.51
CA ASP A 271 4.09 3.43 -26.38
C ASP A 271 4.64 2.05 -25.99
N ARG A 272 4.82 1.18 -27.00
CA ARG A 272 5.25 -0.20 -26.78
C ARG A 272 6.66 -0.29 -26.20
N VAL A 273 7.50 0.73 -26.45
CA VAL A 273 8.86 0.84 -25.91
C VAL A 273 8.79 1.06 -24.40
N LYS A 274 8.04 2.06 -23.92
CA LYS A 274 7.86 2.27 -22.47
C LYS A 274 7.08 1.14 -21.81
N GLY A 275 6.09 0.57 -22.50
CA GLY A 275 5.34 -0.56 -21.97
C GLY A 275 6.22 -1.80 -21.77
N TYR A 276 7.13 -2.09 -22.71
CA TYR A 276 8.19 -3.10 -22.52
C TYR A 276 9.08 -2.74 -21.34
N GLY A 277 9.53 -1.48 -21.27
CA GLY A 277 10.38 -0.99 -20.20
C GLY A 277 9.76 -1.15 -18.81
N ALA A 278 8.44 -0.98 -18.67
CA ALA A 278 7.74 -1.17 -17.41
C ALA A 278 7.78 -2.64 -16.94
N PHE A 279 7.51 -3.58 -17.84
CA PHE A 279 7.66 -5.01 -17.53
C PHE A 279 9.11 -5.38 -17.23
N TYR A 280 10.06 -4.79 -17.96
CA TYR A 280 11.48 -4.99 -17.71
C TYR A 280 11.89 -4.51 -16.31
N ALA A 281 11.44 -3.32 -15.90
CA ALA A 281 11.70 -2.77 -14.57
C ALA A 281 11.21 -3.70 -13.45
N ILE A 282 10.00 -4.27 -13.59
CA ILE A 282 9.49 -5.29 -12.66
C ILE A 282 10.46 -6.48 -12.58
N THR A 283 10.87 -7.04 -13.72
CA THR A 283 11.79 -8.21 -13.73
C THR A 283 13.21 -7.91 -13.25
N LYS A 284 13.59 -6.63 -13.17
CA LYS A 284 14.91 -6.21 -12.68
C LYS A 284 14.95 -5.93 -11.19
N GLN A 285 13.85 -5.43 -10.63
CA GLN A 285 13.78 -5.11 -9.21
C GLN A 285 13.23 -6.25 -8.35
N LEU A 286 12.48 -7.19 -8.94
CA LEU A 286 12.04 -8.41 -8.27
C LEU A 286 13.04 -9.55 -8.53
N PRO A 287 13.28 -10.44 -7.56
CA PRO A 287 14.09 -11.62 -7.76
C PRO A 287 13.37 -12.60 -8.69
N PRO A 288 14.13 -13.45 -9.41
CA PRO A 288 13.55 -14.49 -10.24
C PRO A 288 12.61 -15.42 -9.46
N ASN A 289 11.32 -15.35 -9.77
CA ASN A 289 10.30 -16.21 -9.15
C ASN A 289 9.14 -16.45 -10.12
N ASN A 290 9.02 -17.68 -10.63
CA ASN A 290 7.98 -18.05 -11.59
C ASN A 290 6.58 -18.18 -10.97
N ASP A 291 6.48 -18.28 -9.65
CA ASP A 291 5.21 -18.34 -8.92
C ASP A 291 4.70 -16.94 -8.55
N ASN A 292 5.58 -15.93 -8.58
CA ASN A 292 5.17 -14.54 -8.40
C ASN A 292 4.41 -14.06 -9.64
N PHE A 293 3.14 -13.65 -9.43
CA PHE A 293 2.26 -13.18 -10.49
C PHE A 293 2.87 -12.02 -11.30
N TYR A 294 3.50 -11.05 -10.64
CA TYR A 294 4.04 -9.87 -11.30
C TYR A 294 5.29 -10.17 -12.11
N TYR A 295 6.23 -10.93 -11.54
CA TYR A 295 7.47 -11.31 -12.22
C TYR A 295 7.19 -12.25 -13.41
N SER A 296 6.48 -13.37 -13.17
CA SER A 296 6.15 -14.35 -14.20
C SER A 296 5.22 -13.76 -15.27
N GLY A 297 4.26 -12.92 -14.86
CA GLY A 297 3.41 -12.14 -15.74
C GLY A 297 4.25 -11.28 -16.68
N SER A 298 5.14 -10.45 -16.13
CA SER A 298 6.01 -9.57 -16.91
C SER A 298 6.88 -10.33 -17.90
N LEU A 299 7.49 -11.46 -17.51
CA LEU A 299 8.26 -12.31 -18.42
C LEU A 299 7.44 -12.81 -19.62
N LYS A 300 6.19 -13.23 -19.40
CA LYS A 300 5.30 -13.67 -20.49
C LYS A 300 5.01 -12.52 -21.47
N ARG A 301 4.80 -11.29 -20.99
CA ARG A 301 4.57 -10.13 -21.85
C ARG A 301 5.83 -9.76 -22.63
N LEU A 302 6.99 -9.73 -21.96
CA LEU A 302 8.28 -9.49 -22.60
C LEU A 302 8.55 -10.51 -23.71
N ALA A 303 8.28 -11.80 -23.48
CA ALA A 303 8.43 -12.84 -24.50
C ALA A 303 7.51 -12.64 -25.72
N LYS A 304 6.27 -12.19 -25.50
CA LYS A 304 5.35 -11.82 -26.60
C LYS A 304 5.84 -10.59 -27.36
N LEU A 305 6.34 -9.57 -26.66
CA LEU A 305 6.83 -8.33 -27.26
C LEU A 305 8.15 -8.52 -28.02
N ASN A 306 9.04 -9.39 -27.56
CA ASN A 306 10.30 -9.72 -28.25
C ASN A 306 10.05 -10.29 -29.67
N LYS A 307 8.87 -10.84 -29.95
CA LYS A 307 8.48 -11.33 -31.28
C LYS A 307 7.91 -10.22 -32.19
N LYS A 308 7.60 -9.05 -31.63
CA LYS A 308 6.89 -7.96 -32.31
C LYS A 308 7.74 -6.69 -32.44
N LEU A 309 8.67 -6.46 -31.52
CA LEU A 309 9.54 -5.28 -31.51
C LEU A 309 10.88 -5.60 -32.17
N SER A 310 11.44 -4.59 -32.83
CA SER A 310 12.79 -4.63 -33.37
C SER A 310 13.86 -4.65 -32.26
N PRO A 311 15.09 -5.13 -32.55
CA PRO A 311 16.18 -5.07 -31.58
C PRO A 311 16.48 -3.65 -31.06
N SER A 312 16.36 -2.62 -31.91
CA SER A 312 16.57 -1.22 -31.51
C SER A 312 15.51 -0.73 -30.52
N GLU A 313 14.23 -1.05 -30.74
CA GLU A 313 13.15 -0.71 -29.81
C GLU A 313 13.33 -1.40 -28.45
N ILE A 314 13.80 -2.64 -28.44
CA ILE A 314 14.08 -3.37 -27.19
C ILE A 314 15.25 -2.74 -26.42
N ILE A 315 16.31 -2.30 -27.13
CA ILE A 315 17.44 -1.59 -26.50
C ILE A 315 16.96 -0.26 -25.90
N GLU A 316 16.16 0.50 -26.64
CA GLU A 316 15.58 1.76 -26.16
C GLU A 316 14.69 1.55 -24.93
N ALA A 317 13.85 0.52 -24.95
CA ALA A 317 12.96 0.18 -23.84
C ALA A 317 13.72 -0.14 -22.55
N LYS A 318 14.81 -0.91 -22.67
CA LYS A 318 15.68 -1.25 -21.54
C LYS A 318 16.40 -0.01 -21.00
N LYS A 319 16.93 0.84 -21.89
CA LYS A 319 17.57 2.11 -21.49
C LYS A 319 16.60 3.04 -20.77
N TRP A 320 15.37 3.16 -21.28
CA TRP A 320 14.32 3.95 -20.63
C TRP A 320 14.01 3.40 -19.24
N ALA A 321 13.86 2.08 -19.11
CA ALA A 321 13.61 1.45 -17.82
C ALA A 321 14.75 1.66 -16.84
N GLU A 322 16.01 1.48 -17.27
CA GLU A 322 17.20 1.75 -16.45
C GLU A 322 17.23 3.20 -15.94
N GLU A 323 16.87 4.18 -16.78
CA GLU A 323 16.75 5.57 -16.35
C GLU A 323 15.62 5.76 -15.34
N TRP A 324 14.43 5.20 -15.62
CA TRP A 324 13.28 5.29 -14.72
C TRP A 324 13.58 4.71 -13.33
N MET A 325 14.29 3.57 -13.26
CA MET A 325 14.64 2.89 -12.01
C MET A 325 15.64 3.66 -11.14
N LYS A 326 16.34 4.67 -11.67
CA LYS A 326 17.25 5.50 -10.86
C LYS A 326 16.51 6.31 -9.80
N THR A 327 15.26 6.67 -10.07
CA THR A 327 14.43 7.50 -9.16
C THR A 327 13.15 6.80 -8.70
N HIS A 328 12.90 5.58 -9.18
CA HIS A 328 11.67 4.84 -8.86
C HIS A 328 11.98 3.41 -8.44
N GLN A 329 11.28 2.98 -7.39
CA GLN A 329 11.32 1.60 -6.92
C GLN A 329 9.98 0.94 -7.20
N VAL A 330 10.01 -0.29 -7.71
CA VAL A 330 8.82 -1.14 -7.81
C VAL A 330 8.49 -1.62 -6.40
N ARG A 331 7.32 -1.22 -5.91
CA ARG A 331 6.87 -1.42 -4.53
C ARG A 331 5.47 -2.01 -4.50
N THR A 332 5.13 -2.65 -3.39
CA THR A 332 3.75 -3.08 -3.14
C THR A 332 3.02 -1.99 -2.37
N TYR A 333 1.81 -1.62 -2.81
CA TYR A 333 0.97 -0.67 -2.07
C TYR A 333 -0.09 -1.42 -1.28
N GLY A 334 0.06 -1.46 0.04
CA GLY A 334 -0.88 -2.07 0.99
C GLY A 334 -1.32 -1.07 2.06
N LEU A 335 -2.51 -1.28 2.64
CA LEU A 335 -2.92 -0.54 3.84
C LEU A 335 -2.10 -1.07 5.03
N VAL A 336 -1.22 -0.24 5.59
CA VAL A 336 -0.38 -0.63 6.73
C VAL A 336 -0.76 0.20 7.95
N PHE A 337 -1.35 -0.45 8.95
CA PHE A 337 -1.31 0.01 10.36
C PHE A 337 0.01 -0.48 10.96
N ASN A 338 0.83 0.45 11.47
CA ASN A 338 2.17 0.29 12.02
C ASN A 338 2.23 0.07 13.53
#